data_AF-A0A7V2J712-F1
#
_entry.id   AF-A0A7V2J712-F1
#
_cell.length_a   1.000
_cell.length_b   1.000
_cell.length_c   1.000
_cell.angle_alpha   90.00
_cell.angle_beta   90.00
_cell.angle_gamma   90.00
#
_symmetry.space_group_name_H-M   'P 1'
#
loop_
_entity.id
_entity.type
_entity.pdbx_description
1 polymer ?
#
loop_
_entity_poly.entity_id
_entity_poly.type
_entity_poly.pdbx_seq_one_letter_code
_entity_poly.pdbx_strand_id
1 'polypeptide(L)'
;PVSEAKLINGWDVIITSSGEELEEPLENNETIIAAGYPKGKNLGILKLRIGINGKVMGHDHRWQPLGKEIKEDPLVRDILNDYDSKVARLLREAERPLAGATYSGVKKCAECHQPFEESWKDTRHAGAFQTLEKAGKSSDPECIKCHSVGFGEKGGFYSIETTPDLANVQCEECHGLDRGHLDDFSKPMRPVTEKVCLKCHTEEHSPDFDYPVYLEKIKH
;
A
#
# COMPACT_ATOMS: atom_id res chain seq x y z
N PRO A 1 25.68 -5.11 -1.35
CA PRO A 1 25.63 -3.63 -1.35
C PRO A 1 26.54 -3.05 -2.43
N VAL A 2 26.21 -1.88 -3.00
CA VAL A 2 27.04 -1.21 -4.02
C VAL A 2 28.45 -0.92 -3.49
N SER A 3 28.57 -0.55 -2.21
CA SER A 3 29.85 -0.34 -1.52
C SER A 3 30.77 -1.57 -1.53
N GLU A 4 30.23 -2.78 -1.35
CA GLU A 4 30.97 -4.03 -1.42
C GLU A 4 31.27 -4.44 -2.88
N ALA A 5 30.37 -4.13 -3.82
CA ALA A 5 30.56 -4.44 -5.24
C ALA A 5 31.80 -3.75 -5.80
N LYS A 6 32.18 -2.58 -5.29
CA LYS A 6 33.42 -1.86 -5.66
C LYS A 6 34.71 -2.63 -5.33
N LEU A 7 34.64 -3.61 -4.43
CA LEU A 7 35.80 -4.42 -4.04
C LEU A 7 35.97 -5.66 -4.92
N ILE A 8 34.97 -5.99 -5.74
CA ILE A 8 34.98 -7.17 -6.61
C ILE A 8 35.69 -6.80 -7.91
N ASN A 9 36.75 -7.55 -8.24
CA ASN A 9 37.54 -7.35 -9.46
C ASN A 9 37.28 -8.47 -10.48
N GLY A 10 37.63 -8.22 -11.74
CA GLY A 10 37.63 -9.23 -12.80
C GLY A 10 36.31 -9.40 -13.56
N TRP A 11 35.35 -8.51 -13.32
CA TRP A 11 34.07 -8.48 -14.03
C TRP A 11 33.93 -7.16 -14.78
N ASP A 12 33.45 -7.19 -16.02
CA ASP A 12 33.19 -5.95 -16.76
C ASP A 12 31.86 -5.30 -16.31
N VAL A 13 30.93 -6.09 -15.76
CA VAL A 13 29.62 -5.61 -15.27
C VAL A 13 29.19 -6.38 -14.01
N ILE A 14 28.71 -5.66 -13.00
CA ILE A 14 28.10 -6.20 -11.78
C ILE A 14 26.70 -5.59 -11.62
N ILE A 15 25.69 -6.45 -11.46
CA ILE A 15 24.30 -6.01 -11.19
C ILE A 15 23.90 -6.51 -9.82
N THR A 16 23.63 -5.59 -8.88
CA THR A 16 23.23 -5.95 -7.52
C THR A 16 21.71 -6.00 -7.41
N SER A 17 21.15 -7.04 -6.80
CA SER A 17 19.70 -7.21 -6.62
C SER A 17 19.08 -6.31 -5.56
N SER A 18 19.89 -5.78 -4.64
CA SER A 18 19.45 -4.93 -3.52
C SER A 18 20.59 -4.03 -3.04
N GLY A 19 20.26 -2.84 -2.53
CA GLY A 19 21.25 -1.87 -2.04
C GLY A 19 20.81 -0.42 -2.21
N GLU A 20 21.79 0.46 -2.36
CA GLU A 20 21.61 1.89 -2.65
C GLU A 20 20.88 2.06 -4.00
N GLU A 21 19.91 2.97 -4.04
CA GLU A 21 19.31 3.41 -5.30
C GLU A 21 20.33 4.21 -6.10
N LEU A 22 20.63 3.73 -7.30
CA LEU A 22 21.50 4.39 -8.25
C LEU A 22 20.67 4.89 -9.42
N GLU A 23 20.63 6.21 -9.63
CA GLU A 23 20.02 6.81 -10.82
C GLU A 23 20.78 6.39 -12.09
N GLU A 24 22.10 6.34 -12.00
CA GLU A 24 22.98 5.90 -13.08
C GLU A 24 24.00 4.86 -12.58
N PRO A 25 24.48 3.94 -13.44
CA PRO A 25 25.50 2.97 -13.06
C PRO A 25 26.79 3.67 -12.63
N LEU A 26 27.45 3.10 -11.62
CA LEU A 26 28.77 3.56 -11.19
C LEU A 26 29.85 2.87 -12.01
N GLU A 27 30.91 3.61 -12.35
CA GLU A 27 32.12 3.04 -12.93
C GLU A 27 33.21 2.93 -11.88
N ASN A 28 33.82 1.75 -11.76
CA ASN A 28 34.93 1.50 -10.86
C ASN A 28 35.94 0.57 -11.53
N ASN A 29 37.16 1.06 -11.82
CA ASN A 29 38.22 0.28 -12.48
C ASN A 29 37.73 -0.48 -13.72
N GLU A 30 37.07 0.22 -14.66
CA GLU A 30 36.47 -0.35 -15.88
C GLU A 30 35.28 -1.31 -15.66
N THR A 31 34.88 -1.55 -14.40
CA THR A 31 33.68 -2.32 -14.05
C THR A 31 32.46 -1.38 -13.97
N ILE A 32 31.38 -1.74 -14.66
CA ILE A 32 30.09 -1.05 -14.55
C ILE A 32 29.28 -1.70 -13.43
N ILE A 33 28.87 -0.94 -12.43
CA ILE A 33 28.08 -1.41 -11.29
C ILE A 33 26.69 -0.77 -11.37
N ALA A 34 25.67 -1.60 -11.63
CA ALA A 34 24.27 -1.20 -11.61
C ALA A 34 23.54 -1.82 -10.41
N ALA A 35 22.53 -1.13 -9.89
CA ALA A 35 21.68 -1.64 -8.83
C ALA A 35 20.26 -1.87 -9.35
N GLY A 36 19.58 -2.90 -8.86
CA GLY A 36 18.16 -3.10 -9.09
C GLY A 36 17.33 -2.09 -8.30
N TYR A 37 16.20 -1.68 -8.87
CA TYR A 37 15.31 -0.74 -8.21
C TYR A 37 14.46 -1.45 -7.14
N PRO A 38 14.28 -0.88 -5.94
CA PRO A 38 13.50 -1.53 -4.89
C PRO A 38 12.07 -1.85 -5.30
N LYS A 39 11.55 -2.95 -4.75
CA LYS A 39 10.14 -3.36 -4.85
C LYS A 39 9.64 -3.55 -6.30
N GLY A 40 10.54 -3.70 -7.27
CA GLY A 40 10.19 -3.95 -8.67
C GLY A 40 9.44 -2.78 -9.35
N LYS A 41 9.52 -1.56 -8.81
CA LYS A 41 8.81 -0.40 -9.36
C LYS A 41 9.35 0.07 -10.72
N ASN A 42 10.65 -0.14 -10.96
CA ASN A 42 11.32 0.19 -12.21
C ASN A 42 12.07 -1.01 -12.75
N LEU A 43 12.07 -1.15 -14.09
CA LEU A 43 12.93 -2.06 -14.82
C LEU A 43 14.19 -1.30 -15.27
N GLY A 44 15.35 -1.78 -14.87
CA GLY A 44 16.64 -1.24 -15.32
C GLY A 44 17.01 -1.81 -16.68
N ILE A 45 17.27 -0.95 -17.66
CA ILE A 45 17.72 -1.34 -19.00
C ILE A 45 19.15 -0.86 -19.17
N LEU A 46 20.09 -1.79 -19.09
CA LEU A 46 21.51 -1.54 -19.33
C LEU A 46 21.90 -2.07 -20.72
N LYS A 47 22.26 -1.17 -21.64
CA LYS A 47 22.75 -1.51 -22.97
C LYS A 47 24.26 -1.45 -22.98
N LEU A 48 24.92 -2.54 -23.38
CA LEU A 48 26.37 -2.62 -23.47
C LEU A 48 26.80 -2.61 -24.93
N ARG A 49 27.85 -1.83 -25.24
CA ARG A 49 28.56 -1.88 -26.53
C ARG A 49 29.83 -2.69 -26.33
N ILE A 50 29.92 -3.86 -26.97
CA ILE A 50 31.06 -4.77 -26.83
C ILE A 50 31.94 -4.68 -28.07
N GLY A 51 33.23 -4.47 -27.87
CA GLY A 51 34.25 -4.41 -28.91
C GLY A 51 34.64 -5.79 -29.44
N ILE A 52 35.39 -5.81 -30.55
CA ILE A 52 35.86 -7.04 -31.20
C ILE A 52 36.77 -7.91 -30.30
N ASN A 53 37.35 -7.32 -29.25
CA ASN A 53 38.16 -7.99 -28.23
C ASN A 53 37.33 -8.59 -27.09
N GLY A 54 35.98 -8.52 -27.19
CA GLY A 54 35.07 -8.99 -26.15
C GLY A 54 34.96 -8.06 -24.94
N LYS A 55 35.59 -6.88 -24.96
CA LYS A 55 35.53 -5.89 -23.88
C LYS A 55 34.40 -4.91 -24.06
N VAL A 56 33.81 -4.46 -22.94
CA VAL A 56 32.82 -3.39 -22.94
C VAL A 56 33.51 -2.07 -23.30
N MET A 57 33.07 -1.44 -24.39
CA MET A 57 33.59 -0.16 -24.89
C MET A 57 32.72 1.04 -24.49
N GLY A 58 31.52 0.78 -23.97
CA GLY A 58 30.61 1.80 -23.49
C GLY A 58 29.27 1.21 -23.10
N HIS A 59 28.48 1.99 -22.39
CA HIS A 59 27.15 1.61 -21.95
C HIS A 59 26.18 2.78 -22.06
N ASP A 60 24.90 2.45 -22.18
CA ASP A 60 23.80 3.39 -21.91
C ASP A 60 22.88 2.73 -20.89
N HIS A 61 22.33 3.53 -19.99
CA HIS A 61 21.39 3.07 -18.98
C HIS A 61 20.11 3.91 -19.02
N ARG A 62 18.99 3.28 -18.66
CA ARG A 62 17.74 3.99 -18.36
C ARG A 62 16.84 3.18 -17.43
N TRP A 63 16.07 3.90 -16.64
CA TRP A 63 14.93 3.35 -15.91
C TRP A 63 13.66 3.36 -16.76
N GLN A 64 12.98 2.22 -16.81
CA GLN A 64 11.62 2.11 -17.33
C GLN A 64 10.67 1.91 -16.16
N PRO A 65 9.84 2.91 -15.82
CA PRO A 65 8.80 2.74 -14.82
C PRO A 65 7.81 1.65 -15.22
N LEU A 66 7.56 0.73 -14.29
CA LEU A 66 6.57 -0.34 -14.42
C LEU A 66 5.24 0.12 -13.78
N GLY A 67 4.78 1.29 -14.20
CA GLY A 67 3.56 1.93 -13.69
C GLY A 67 2.31 1.62 -14.53
N LYS A 68 1.25 2.41 -14.28
CA LYS A 68 -0.09 2.25 -14.89
C LYS A 68 -0.12 2.24 -16.42
N GLU A 69 0.93 2.75 -17.07
CA GLU A 69 1.05 2.79 -18.53
C GLU A 69 1.35 1.42 -19.15
N ILE A 70 1.83 0.47 -18.36
CA ILE A 70 2.09 -0.91 -18.81
C ILE A 70 0.88 -1.77 -18.48
N LYS A 71 0.28 -2.33 -19.53
CA LYS A 71 -0.84 -3.27 -19.36
C LYS A 71 -0.36 -4.53 -18.64
N GLU A 72 -1.13 -4.95 -17.66
CA GLU A 72 -0.90 -6.20 -16.96
C GLU A 72 -1.26 -7.39 -17.83
N ASP A 73 -0.52 -8.49 -17.65
CA ASP A 73 -0.85 -9.77 -18.26
C ASP A 73 -2.00 -10.44 -17.49
N PRO A 74 -3.11 -10.81 -18.16
CA PRO A 74 -4.26 -11.43 -17.50
C PRO A 74 -3.92 -12.73 -16.76
N LEU A 75 -3.04 -13.57 -17.31
CA LEU A 75 -2.68 -14.85 -16.68
C LEU A 75 -1.87 -14.62 -15.40
N VAL A 76 -0.95 -13.66 -15.43
CA VAL A 76 -0.18 -13.28 -14.23
C VAL A 76 -1.11 -12.68 -13.18
N ARG A 77 -2.07 -11.84 -13.58
CA ARG A 77 -3.07 -11.26 -12.69
C ARG A 77 -3.93 -12.33 -12.01
N ASP A 78 -4.38 -13.34 -12.74
CA ASP A 78 -5.17 -14.44 -12.18
C ASP A 78 -4.38 -15.23 -11.12
N ILE A 79 -3.09 -15.50 -11.36
CA ILE A 79 -2.21 -16.16 -10.40
C ILE A 79 -2.03 -15.32 -9.13
N LEU A 80 -1.82 -14.01 -9.29
CA LEU A 80 -1.68 -13.09 -8.15
C LEU A 80 -2.98 -13.02 -7.33
N ASN A 81 -4.13 -12.96 -7.98
CA ASN A 81 -5.43 -12.93 -7.29
C ASN A 81 -5.66 -14.21 -6.45
N ASP A 82 -5.31 -15.38 -6.98
CA ASP A 82 -5.37 -16.65 -6.25
C ASP A 82 -4.40 -16.67 -5.05
N TYR A 83 -3.18 -16.18 -5.25
CA TYR A 83 -2.19 -16.03 -4.16
C TYR A 83 -2.69 -15.08 -3.07
N ASP A 84 -3.10 -13.87 -3.44
CA ASP A 84 -3.60 -12.84 -2.51
C ASP A 84 -4.80 -13.36 -1.71
N SER A 85 -5.73 -14.05 -2.37
CA SER A 85 -6.89 -14.67 -1.71
C SER A 85 -6.48 -15.75 -0.70
N LYS A 86 -5.45 -16.53 -0.99
CA LYS A 86 -4.89 -17.53 -0.05
C LYS A 86 -4.21 -16.87 1.13
N VAL A 87 -3.40 -15.83 0.91
CA VAL A 87 -2.74 -15.08 1.99
C VAL A 87 -3.78 -14.42 2.88
N ALA A 88 -4.78 -13.74 2.30
CA ALA A 88 -5.88 -13.15 3.04
C ALA A 88 -6.61 -14.18 3.89
N ARG A 89 -6.84 -15.38 3.37
CA ARG A 89 -7.45 -16.47 4.15
C ARG A 89 -6.56 -16.91 5.30
N LEU A 90 -5.26 -17.08 5.08
CA LEU A 90 -4.33 -17.51 6.13
C LEU A 90 -4.24 -16.48 7.26
N LEU A 91 -4.18 -15.19 6.93
CA LEU A 91 -4.20 -14.10 7.93
C LEU A 91 -5.49 -14.15 8.76
N ARG A 92 -6.63 -14.28 8.09
CA ARG A 92 -7.95 -14.42 8.75
C ARG A 92 -8.07 -15.66 9.64
N GLU A 93 -7.56 -16.80 9.21
CA GLU A 93 -7.60 -18.05 9.97
C GLU A 93 -6.67 -18.00 11.19
N ALA A 94 -5.51 -17.36 11.07
CA ALA A 94 -4.61 -17.10 12.19
C ALA A 94 -5.24 -16.17 13.24
N GLU A 95 -6.12 -15.26 12.80
CA GLU A 95 -6.76 -14.23 13.63
C GLU A 95 -8.26 -14.51 13.86
N ARG A 96 -8.60 -15.79 14.06
CA ARG A 96 -9.97 -16.25 14.31
C ARG A 96 -10.65 -15.37 15.40
N PRO A 97 -11.82 -14.74 15.12
CA PRO A 97 -12.38 -13.77 16.05
C PRO A 97 -12.76 -14.42 17.38
N LEU A 98 -12.05 -14.08 18.45
CA LEU A 98 -12.52 -14.35 19.81
C LEU A 98 -13.70 -13.42 20.11
N ALA A 99 -14.62 -13.81 21.00
CA ALA A 99 -15.67 -12.90 21.48
C ALA A 99 -15.04 -11.67 22.17
N GLY A 100 -15.41 -10.45 21.75
CA GLY A 100 -14.93 -9.18 22.30
C GLY A 100 -15.48 -7.97 21.53
N ALA A 101 -14.89 -6.79 21.73
CA ALA A 101 -15.40 -5.57 21.10
C ALA A 101 -15.35 -5.64 19.56
N THR A 102 -16.51 -5.41 18.95
CA THR A 102 -16.78 -5.37 17.51
C THR A 102 -16.91 -3.92 17.05
N TYR A 103 -16.46 -3.68 15.83
CA TYR A 103 -16.77 -2.46 15.10
C TYR A 103 -18.28 -2.35 14.87
N SER A 104 -18.79 -1.13 14.96
CA SER A 104 -20.23 -0.83 14.88
C SER A 104 -20.65 -0.38 13.48
N GLY A 105 -19.70 0.13 12.70
CA GLY A 105 -19.91 0.69 11.38
C GLY A 105 -20.59 2.06 11.40
N VAL A 106 -20.48 2.77 10.27
CA VAL A 106 -20.96 4.13 10.06
C VAL A 106 -22.46 4.29 10.34
N LYS A 107 -23.26 3.25 10.07
CA LYS A 107 -24.71 3.25 10.30
C LYS A 107 -25.06 3.52 11.77
N LYS A 108 -24.27 2.99 12.71
CA LYS A 108 -24.51 3.20 14.14
C LYS A 108 -24.24 4.64 14.54
N CYS A 109 -23.18 5.24 13.99
CA CYS A 109 -22.85 6.65 14.21
C CYS A 109 -23.94 7.57 13.63
N ALA A 110 -24.48 7.22 12.46
CA ALA A 110 -25.49 8.00 11.75
C ALA A 110 -26.82 8.12 12.50
N GLU A 111 -27.12 7.23 13.46
CA GLU A 111 -28.32 7.32 14.31
C GLU A 111 -28.39 8.64 15.08
N CYS A 112 -27.24 9.26 15.41
CA CYS A 112 -27.17 10.56 16.08
C CYS A 112 -26.38 11.61 15.28
N HIS A 113 -25.48 11.20 14.39
CA HIS A 113 -24.57 12.07 13.63
C HIS A 113 -24.85 12.06 12.13
N GLN A 114 -26.13 12.08 11.74
CA GLN A 114 -26.53 12.02 10.33
C GLN A 114 -25.83 13.07 9.43
N PRO A 115 -25.69 14.36 9.80
CA PRO A 115 -25.02 15.34 8.93
C PRO A 115 -23.55 14.99 8.63
N PHE A 116 -22.86 14.35 9.58
CA PHE A 116 -21.47 13.92 9.39
C PHE A 116 -21.38 12.68 8.50
N GLU A 117 -22.34 11.76 8.59
CA GLU A 117 -22.43 10.63 7.69
C GLU A 117 -22.72 11.05 6.25
N GLU A 118 -23.61 12.03 6.06
CA GLU A 118 -23.90 12.62 4.76
C GLU A 118 -22.65 13.28 4.16
N SER A 119 -21.91 14.06 4.95
CA SER A 119 -20.63 14.62 4.51
C SER A 119 -19.58 13.55 4.19
N TRP A 120 -19.50 12.49 5.01
CA TRP A 120 -18.56 11.38 4.79
C TRP A 120 -18.83 10.63 3.48
N LYS A 121 -20.10 10.43 3.11
CA LYS A 121 -20.49 9.74 1.86
C LYS A 121 -19.93 10.41 0.60
N ASP A 122 -19.75 11.72 0.62
CA ASP A 122 -19.19 12.49 -0.49
C ASP A 122 -17.65 12.40 -0.57
N THR A 123 -17.00 11.80 0.42
CA THR A 123 -15.55 11.63 0.44
C THR A 123 -15.09 10.38 -0.29
N ARG A 124 -13.82 10.37 -0.69
CA ARG A 124 -13.19 9.17 -1.28
C ARG A 124 -13.11 8.00 -0.29
N HIS A 125 -13.10 8.28 1.01
CA HIS A 125 -13.06 7.25 2.04
C HIS A 125 -14.31 6.37 2.02
N ALA A 126 -15.49 6.94 1.72
CA ALA A 126 -16.74 6.17 1.61
C ALA A 126 -16.80 5.22 0.41
N GLY A 127 -15.98 5.45 -0.62
CA GLY A 127 -15.86 4.58 -1.79
C GLY A 127 -14.56 3.78 -1.84
N ALA A 128 -13.79 3.74 -0.74
CA ALA A 128 -12.43 3.20 -0.75
C ALA A 128 -12.37 1.74 -1.21
N PHE A 129 -13.23 0.86 -0.70
CA PHE A 129 -13.17 -0.57 -1.04
C PHE A 129 -13.51 -0.83 -2.51
N GLN A 130 -14.44 -0.07 -3.08
CA GLN A 130 -14.80 -0.18 -4.50
C GLN A 130 -13.61 0.11 -5.42
N THR A 131 -12.66 0.95 -5.00
CA THR A 131 -11.44 1.20 -5.78
C THR A 131 -10.56 -0.05 -5.87
N LEU A 132 -10.55 -0.91 -4.83
CA LEU A 132 -9.84 -2.18 -4.87
C LEU A 132 -10.51 -3.17 -5.81
N GLU A 133 -11.84 -3.25 -5.81
CA GLU A 133 -12.57 -4.13 -6.73
C GLU A 133 -12.27 -3.77 -8.19
N LYS A 134 -12.31 -2.48 -8.52
CA LYS A 134 -11.97 -1.97 -9.86
C LYS A 134 -10.52 -2.24 -10.25
N ALA A 135 -9.61 -2.26 -9.28
CA ALA A 135 -8.20 -2.55 -9.48
C ALA A 135 -7.85 -4.04 -9.43
N GLY A 136 -8.82 -4.93 -9.15
CA GLY A 136 -8.55 -6.36 -8.93
C GLY A 136 -7.66 -6.61 -7.72
N LYS A 137 -7.84 -5.82 -6.66
CA LYS A 137 -7.06 -5.82 -5.41
C LYS A 137 -7.91 -6.02 -4.15
N SER A 138 -9.19 -6.35 -4.30
CA SER A 138 -10.11 -6.57 -3.17
C SER A 138 -9.80 -7.81 -2.33
N SER A 139 -8.86 -8.66 -2.78
CA SER A 139 -8.35 -9.82 -2.05
C SER A 139 -6.95 -9.61 -1.47
N ASP A 140 -6.28 -8.49 -1.77
CA ASP A 140 -4.90 -8.21 -1.37
C ASP A 140 -4.86 -7.64 0.06
N PRO A 141 -4.32 -8.38 1.06
CA PRO A 141 -4.32 -7.95 2.46
C PRO A 141 -3.64 -6.60 2.69
N GLU A 142 -2.58 -6.29 1.94
CA GLU A 142 -1.85 -5.03 2.06
C GLU A 142 -2.72 -3.85 1.61
N CYS A 143 -3.63 -4.09 0.67
CA CYS A 143 -4.60 -3.10 0.20
C CYS A 143 -5.81 -2.99 1.13
N ILE A 144 -6.39 -4.14 1.53
CA ILE A 144 -7.62 -4.19 2.34
C ILE A 144 -7.44 -3.46 3.67
N LYS A 145 -6.25 -3.56 4.28
CA LYS A 145 -5.91 -2.91 5.55
C LYS A 145 -6.20 -1.41 5.58
N CYS A 146 -6.09 -0.73 4.45
CA CYS A 146 -6.32 0.72 4.34
C CYS A 146 -7.63 1.10 3.64
N HIS A 147 -8.44 0.12 3.22
CA HIS A 147 -9.65 0.32 2.45
C HIS A 147 -10.89 -0.31 3.12
N SER A 148 -10.76 -0.72 4.37
CA SER A 148 -11.81 -1.30 5.19
C SER A 148 -11.60 -0.93 6.65
N VAL A 149 -12.59 -1.22 7.50
CA VAL A 149 -12.53 -0.93 8.93
C VAL A 149 -11.95 -2.12 9.69
N GLY A 150 -10.85 -1.94 10.42
CA GLY A 150 -10.33 -2.92 11.38
C GLY A 150 -9.92 -4.26 10.78
N PHE A 151 -9.46 -4.31 9.52
CA PHE A 151 -8.98 -5.56 8.94
C PHE A 151 -7.78 -6.13 9.70
N GLY A 152 -7.86 -7.42 10.04
CA GLY A 152 -6.91 -8.10 10.92
C GLY A 152 -7.04 -7.74 12.41
N GLU A 153 -8.02 -6.90 12.75
CA GLU A 153 -8.37 -6.62 14.13
C GLU A 153 -9.61 -7.40 14.58
N LYS A 154 -9.71 -7.60 15.88
CA LYS A 154 -10.84 -8.30 16.49
C LYS A 154 -12.16 -7.58 16.17
N GLY A 155 -13.07 -8.30 15.51
CA GLY A 155 -14.41 -7.79 15.20
C GLY A 155 -14.45 -6.73 14.10
N GLY A 156 -13.36 -6.56 13.34
CA GLY A 156 -13.31 -5.70 12.16
C GLY A 156 -13.66 -6.43 10.86
N PHE A 157 -13.31 -5.82 9.74
CA PHE A 157 -13.60 -6.32 8.40
C PHE A 157 -12.92 -7.67 8.16
N TYR A 158 -13.70 -8.63 7.70
CA TYR A 158 -13.25 -9.97 7.37
C TYR A 158 -13.27 -10.21 5.86
N SER A 159 -14.44 -10.03 5.24
CA SER A 159 -14.63 -10.10 3.80
C SER A 159 -15.89 -9.34 3.40
N ILE A 160 -16.05 -9.05 2.11
CA ILE A 160 -17.24 -8.36 1.61
C ILE A 160 -18.51 -9.22 1.82
N GLU A 161 -18.39 -10.55 1.82
CA GLU A 161 -19.49 -11.48 2.06
C GLU A 161 -19.86 -11.61 3.54
N THR A 162 -18.89 -11.42 4.44
CA THR A 162 -19.05 -11.68 5.88
C THR A 162 -19.37 -10.42 6.67
N THR A 163 -18.70 -9.32 6.34
CA THR A 163 -18.80 -8.03 7.04
C THR A 163 -18.92 -6.88 6.02
N PRO A 164 -19.92 -6.88 5.13
CA PRO A 164 -20.06 -5.86 4.09
C PRO A 164 -20.19 -4.44 4.68
N ASP A 165 -20.80 -4.33 5.86
CA ASP A 165 -21.00 -3.05 6.55
C ASP A 165 -19.70 -2.42 7.09
N LEU A 166 -18.58 -3.14 7.06
CA LEU A 166 -17.25 -2.66 7.45
C LEU A 166 -16.33 -2.42 6.25
N ALA A 167 -16.85 -2.54 5.02
CA ALA A 167 -16.13 -2.11 3.83
C ALA A 167 -15.99 -0.58 3.83
N ASN A 168 -14.92 -0.07 3.22
CA ASN A 168 -14.54 1.35 3.14
C ASN A 168 -13.89 1.89 4.43
N VAL A 169 -13.32 3.10 4.34
CA VAL A 169 -12.73 3.80 5.49
C VAL A 169 -13.83 4.60 6.17
N GLN A 170 -14.20 4.22 7.40
CA GLN A 170 -15.36 4.77 8.11
C GLN A 170 -14.97 5.53 9.40
N CYS A 171 -15.97 5.96 10.17
CA CYS A 171 -15.80 6.73 11.41
C CYS A 171 -14.76 6.13 12.36
N GLU A 172 -14.84 4.81 12.58
CA GLU A 172 -14.04 4.10 13.58
C GLU A 172 -12.55 3.97 13.19
N GLU A 173 -12.18 4.16 11.92
CA GLU A 173 -10.77 4.22 11.52
C GLU A 173 -10.08 5.46 12.08
N CYS A 174 -10.78 6.61 12.07
CA CYS A 174 -10.30 7.86 12.62
C CYS A 174 -10.58 7.97 14.13
N HIS A 175 -11.87 7.89 14.49
CA HIS A 175 -12.38 8.13 15.84
C HIS A 175 -12.29 6.91 16.76
N GLY A 176 -11.96 5.73 16.25
CA GLY A 176 -11.84 4.52 17.05
C GLY A 176 -13.17 3.94 17.49
N LEU A 177 -13.07 2.82 18.19
CA LEU A 177 -14.20 2.03 18.69
C LEU A 177 -14.94 2.64 19.90
N ASP A 178 -14.58 3.84 20.37
CA ASP A 178 -14.80 4.34 21.74
C ASP A 178 -16.21 4.09 22.31
N ARG A 179 -16.41 2.88 22.89
CA ARG A 179 -17.74 2.42 23.34
C ARG A 179 -18.25 3.21 24.52
N GLY A 180 -17.35 3.84 25.26
CA GLY A 180 -17.74 4.76 26.33
C GLY A 180 -18.64 5.87 25.81
N HIS A 181 -18.48 6.30 24.56
CA HIS A 181 -19.37 7.26 23.92
C HIS A 181 -20.77 6.69 23.69
N LEU A 182 -20.90 5.43 23.25
CA LEU A 182 -22.20 4.80 23.03
C LEU A 182 -22.95 4.50 24.34
N ASP A 183 -22.22 4.23 25.42
CA ASP A 183 -22.78 3.96 26.75
C ASP A 183 -23.13 5.24 27.53
N ASP A 184 -22.40 6.33 27.27
CA ASP A 184 -22.54 7.62 27.93
C ASP A 184 -22.18 8.76 26.97
N PHE A 185 -23.20 9.40 26.39
CA PHE A 185 -23.04 10.46 25.41
C PHE A 185 -22.34 11.73 25.96
N SER A 186 -22.14 11.84 27.28
CA SER A 186 -21.31 12.91 27.85
C SER A 186 -19.81 12.71 27.61
N LYS A 187 -19.40 11.48 27.28
CA LYS A 187 -18.01 11.15 26.93
C LYS A 187 -17.80 11.40 25.44
N PRO A 188 -16.89 12.30 25.04
CA PRO A 188 -16.61 12.54 23.63
C PRO A 188 -15.79 11.38 23.05
N MET A 189 -15.90 11.19 21.73
CA MET A 189 -14.95 10.35 20.99
C MET A 189 -13.53 10.89 21.13
N ARG A 190 -12.53 10.02 21.03
CA ARG A 190 -11.11 10.43 21.00
C ARG A 190 -10.85 11.48 19.89
N PRO A 191 -10.01 12.49 20.15
CA PRO A 191 -9.64 13.45 19.13
C PRO A 191 -8.81 12.77 18.03
N VAL A 192 -9.12 13.11 16.77
CA VAL A 192 -8.34 12.64 15.62
C VAL A 192 -7.03 13.42 15.55
N THR A 193 -5.93 12.72 15.34
CA THR A 193 -4.60 13.31 15.16
C THR A 193 -4.03 12.85 13.82
N GLU A 194 -3.07 13.60 13.28
CA GLU A 194 -2.36 13.27 12.03
C GLU A 194 -1.83 11.82 12.00
N LYS A 195 -1.42 11.28 13.15
CA LYS A 195 -0.94 9.90 13.28
C LYS A 195 -1.92 8.86 12.75
N VAL A 196 -3.22 9.12 12.82
CA VAL A 196 -4.24 8.19 12.31
C VAL A 196 -4.24 8.17 10.79
N CYS A 197 -4.07 9.33 10.15
CA CYS A 197 -3.95 9.45 8.70
C CYS A 197 -2.71 8.71 8.18
N LEU A 198 -1.59 8.83 8.90
CA LEU A 198 -0.30 8.23 8.53
C LEU A 198 -0.25 6.70 8.65
N LYS A 199 -1.30 6.06 9.20
CA LYS A 199 -1.43 4.59 9.13
C LYS A 199 -1.54 4.08 7.70
N CYS A 200 -2.11 4.90 6.81
CA CYS A 200 -2.37 4.56 5.42
C CYS A 200 -1.74 5.55 4.44
N HIS A 201 -1.76 6.84 4.78
CA HIS A 201 -1.09 7.87 4.00
C HIS A 201 0.40 7.96 4.34
N THR A 202 1.16 7.04 3.76
CA THR A 202 2.63 7.04 3.80
C THR A 202 3.19 7.53 2.46
N GLU A 203 4.47 7.90 2.41
CA GLU A 203 5.15 8.28 1.16
C GLU A 203 4.99 7.22 0.06
N GLU A 204 4.98 5.94 0.45
CA GLU A 204 4.80 4.84 -0.49
C GLU A 204 3.38 4.73 -1.08
N HIS A 205 2.37 4.90 -0.24
CA HIS A 205 0.97 4.64 -0.60
C HIS A 205 0.23 5.90 -1.07
N SER A 206 0.68 7.07 -0.63
CA SER A 206 0.09 8.38 -0.93
C SER A 206 1.20 9.44 -0.97
N PRO A 207 2.06 9.42 -2.00
CA PRO A 207 3.23 10.32 -2.10
C PRO A 207 2.85 11.81 -2.09
N ASP A 208 1.66 12.14 -2.59
CA ASP A 208 1.15 13.53 -2.61
C ASP A 208 0.37 13.91 -1.33
N PHE A 209 0.48 13.11 -0.26
CA PHE A 209 -0.23 13.40 0.98
C PHE A 209 0.31 14.66 1.65
N ASP A 210 -0.58 15.62 1.84
CA ASP A 210 -0.37 16.80 2.67
C ASP A 210 -1.48 16.85 3.71
N TYR A 211 -1.13 16.74 4.99
CA TYR A 211 -2.11 16.59 6.06
C TYR A 211 -3.10 17.77 6.13
N PRO A 212 -2.68 19.04 6.18
CA PRO A 212 -3.60 20.17 6.16
C PRO A 212 -4.56 20.14 4.95
N VAL A 213 -4.06 19.91 3.74
CA VAL A 213 -4.88 19.92 2.52
C VAL A 213 -5.85 18.75 2.46
N TYR A 214 -5.45 17.57 2.93
CA TYR A 214 -6.29 16.37 2.91
C TYR A 214 -7.34 16.40 4.02
N LEU A 215 -7.02 16.95 5.19
CA LEU A 215 -7.98 17.09 6.29
C LEU A 215 -9.17 17.96 5.89
N GLU A 216 -8.94 19.05 5.14
CA GLU A 216 -10.01 19.92 4.66
C GLU A 216 -11.04 19.20 3.78
N LYS A 217 -10.68 18.08 3.14
CA LYS A 217 -11.56 17.31 2.27
C LYS A 217 -12.50 16.37 3.02
N ILE A 218 -12.24 16.12 4.30
CA ILE A 218 -12.95 15.09 5.09
C ILE A 218 -13.44 15.59 6.45
N LYS A 219 -13.03 16.79 6.87
CA LYS A 219 -13.47 17.38 8.14
C LYS A 219 -14.98 17.67 8.11
N HIS A 220 -15.62 17.49 9.26
CA HIS A 220 -17.04 17.70 9.49
C HIS A 220 -17.26 18.19 10.93
#